data_AF-A0A4Q0SZS5-F1
#
_entry.id   AF-A0A4Q0SZS5-F1
#
_cell.length_a   1.000
_cell.length_b   1.000
_cell.length_c   1.000
_cell.angle_alpha   90.00
_cell.angle_beta   90.00
_cell.angle_gamma   90.00
#
_symmetry.space_group_name_H-M   'P 1'
#
loop_
_entity.id
_entity.type
_entity.pdbx_description
1 polymer ?
#
loop_
_entity_poly.entity_id
_entity_poly.type
_entity_poly.pdbx_seq_one_letter_code
_entity_poly.pdbx_strand_id
1 'polypeptide(L)' 'MADQARLDEMQSKYKAAVDEWVTAIRQEESLASVCHDEAQIDEWEAADNTEEQARSNAKAAKEEYEGALREEIFGF' A
#
# COMPACT_ATOMS: atom_id res chain seq x y z
N MET A 1 21.27 -18.82 -1.47
CA MET A 1 20.16 -19.28 -0.61
C MET A 1 19.70 -18.20 0.36
N ALA A 2 20.60 -17.42 0.98
CA ALA A 2 20.21 -16.28 1.83
C ALA A 2 19.49 -15.15 1.06
N ASP A 3 19.91 -14.87 -0.18
CA ASP A 3 19.30 -13.79 -0.99
C ASP A 3 17.88 -14.12 -1.47
N GLN A 4 17.60 -15.39 -1.79
CA GLN A 4 16.24 -15.81 -2.16
C GLN A 4 15.26 -15.64 -1.00
N ALA A 5 15.65 -16.04 0.22
CA ALA A 5 14.81 -15.87 1.41
C ALA A 5 14.56 -14.38 1.73
N ARG A 6 15.58 -13.53 1.53
CA ARG A 6 15.45 -12.07 1.65
C ARG A 6 14.45 -11.50 0.64
N LEU A 7 14.56 -11.91 -0.63
CA LEU A 7 13.63 -11.48 -1.69
C LEU A 7 12.19 -11.95 -1.43
N ASP A 8 12.01 -13.17 -0.94
CA ASP A 8 10.69 -13.71 -0.58
C ASP A 8 10.05 -12.93 0.59
N GLU A 9 10.85 -12.50 1.57
CA GLU A 9 10.40 -11.63 2.66
C GLU A 9 9.98 -10.26 2.13
N MET A 10 10.79 -9.63 1.27
CA MET A 10 10.48 -8.32 0.68
C MET A 10 9.23 -8.38 -0.22
N GLN A 11 9.08 -9.46 -1.00
CA GLN A 11 7.87 -9.70 -1.77
C GLN A 11 6.64 -9.83 -0.87
N SER A 12 6.75 -10.55 0.24
CA SER A 12 5.66 -10.74 1.20
C SER A 12 5.25 -9.43 1.86
N LYS A 13 6.22 -8.58 2.23
CA LYS A 13 5.99 -7.24 2.76
C LYS A 13 5.26 -6.35 1.74
N TYR A 14 5.70 -6.35 0.49
CA TYR A 14 5.01 -5.60 -0.57
C TYR A 14 3.57 -6.08 -0.75
N LYS A 15 3.32 -7.39 -0.80
CA LYS A 15 1.96 -7.94 -0.92
C LYS A 15 1.07 -7.53 0.26
N ALA A 16 1.57 -7.62 1.48
CA ALA A 16 0.84 -7.18 2.66
C ALA A 16 0.47 -5.68 2.60
N ALA A 17 1.42 -4.82 2.20
CA ALA A 17 1.16 -3.40 2.04
C ALA A 17 0.14 -3.10 0.93
N VAL A 18 0.12 -3.89 -0.15
CA VAL A 18 -0.91 -3.79 -1.20
C VAL A 18 -2.28 -4.23 -0.68
N ASP A 19 -2.37 -5.29 0.11
CA ASP A 19 -3.62 -5.74 0.71
C ASP A 19 -4.20 -4.70 1.68
N GLU A 20 -3.33 -4.02 2.46
CA GLU A 20 -3.70 -2.89 3.31
C GLU A 20 -4.22 -1.71 2.47
N TRP A 21 -3.52 -1.36 1.39
CA TRP A 21 -3.95 -0.30 0.48
C TRP A 21 -5.31 -0.59 -0.17
N VAL A 22 -5.52 -1.80 -0.69
CA VAL A 22 -6.81 -2.23 -1.25
C VAL A 22 -7.92 -2.18 -0.19
N THR A 23 -7.60 -2.53 1.06
CA THR A 23 -8.55 -2.42 2.17
C THR A 23 -8.94 -0.96 2.43
N ALA A 24 -7.98 -0.04 2.42
CA ALA A 24 -8.23 1.39 2.60
C ALA A 24 -9.09 1.97 1.47
N ILE A 25 -8.80 1.62 0.21
CA ILE A 25 -9.63 2.02 -0.95
C ILE A 25 -11.09 1.57 -0.75
N ARG A 26 -11.31 0.31 -0.33
CA ARG A 26 -12.67 -0.21 -0.11
C ARG A 26 -13.38 0.47 1.06
N GLN A 27 -12.64 0.87 2.09
CA GLN A 27 -13.20 1.65 3.22
C GLN A 27 -13.62 3.04 2.76
N GLU A 28 -12.76 3.74 2.03
CA GLU A 28 -13.06 5.04 1.44
C GLU A 28 -14.27 4.95 0.48
N GLU A 29 -14.27 3.97 -0.44
CA GLU A 29 -15.38 3.71 -1.36
C GLU A 29 -16.70 3.46 -0.61
N SER A 30 -16.66 2.76 0.53
CA SER A 30 -17.87 2.49 1.32
C SER A 30 -18.49 3.74 1.95
N LEU A 31 -17.69 4.79 2.15
CA LEU A 31 -18.14 6.09 2.66
C LEU A 31 -18.67 6.99 1.55
N ALA A 32 -18.37 6.67 0.28
CA ALA A 32 -18.93 7.36 -0.89
C ALA A 32 -20.43 7.06 -1.04
N SER A 33 -21.23 7.75 -0.23
CA SER A 33 -22.68 7.77 -0.26
C SER A 33 -23.14 9.15 -0.72
N VAL A 34 -24.44 9.31 -0.98
CA VAL A 34 -25.07 10.62 -1.19
C VAL A 34 -25.01 11.39 0.14
N CYS A 35 -23.84 11.95 0.49
CA CYS A 35 -23.62 12.66 1.75
C CYS A 35 -24.52 13.90 1.80
N HIS A 36 -25.40 13.94 2.80
CA HIS A 36 -26.31 15.06 3.06
C HIS A 36 -25.92 15.85 4.33
N ASP A 37 -24.80 15.50 4.96
CA ASP A 37 -24.29 16.10 6.21
C ASP A 37 -22.77 16.27 6.20
N GLU A 38 -22.27 17.30 6.89
CA GLU A 38 -20.87 17.72 6.98
C GLU A 38 -20.00 16.65 7.66
N ALA A 39 -20.50 16.01 8.72
CA ALA A 39 -19.75 14.96 9.43
C ALA A 39 -19.39 13.76 8.53
N GLN A 40 -20.23 13.43 7.55
CA GLN A 40 -19.96 12.33 6.63
C GLN A 40 -18.90 12.72 5.58
N ILE A 41 -18.78 14.01 5.26
CA ILE A 41 -17.71 14.53 4.41
C ILE A 41 -16.38 14.45 5.16
N ASP A 42 -16.33 14.88 6.42
CA ASP A 42 -15.13 14.79 7.27
C ASP A 42 -14.62 13.35 7.40
N GLU A 43 -15.53 12.38 7.59
CA GLU A 43 -15.18 10.96 7.65
C GLU A 43 -14.59 10.45 6.31
N TRP A 44 -15.15 10.88 5.18
CA TRP A 44 -14.65 10.50 3.86
C TRP A 44 -13.28 11.13 3.58
N GLU A 45 -13.06 12.40 3.93
CA GLU A 45 -11.76 13.07 3.82
C GLU A 45 -10.70 12.40 4.71
N ALA A 46 -11.08 11.95 5.92
CA ALA A 46 -10.17 11.19 6.77
C ALA A 46 -9.81 9.81 6.18
N ALA A 47 -10.74 9.19 5.46
CA ALA A 47 -10.49 7.92 4.77
C ALA A 47 -9.55 8.08 3.55
N ASP A 48 -9.68 9.16 2.77
CA ASP A 48 -8.74 9.50 1.68
C ASP A 48 -7.31 9.67 2.21
N ASN A 49 -7.13 10.38 3.33
CA ASN A 49 -5.82 10.49 3.98
C ASN A 49 -5.25 9.12 4.41
N THR A 50 -6.11 8.21 4.85
CA THR A 50 -5.72 6.85 5.23
C THR A 50 -5.33 6.02 4.00
N GLU A 51 -6.07 6.15 2.90
CA GLU A 51 -5.75 5.54 1.61
C GLU A 51 -4.37 6.00 1.10
N GLU A 52 -4.10 7.31 1.09
CA GLU A 52 -2.85 7.83 0.52
C GLU A 52 -1.64 7.39 1.38
N GLN A 53 -1.81 7.31 2.70
CA GLN A 53 -0.76 6.76 3.57
C GLN A 53 -0.50 5.27 3.28
N ALA A 54 -1.55 4.46 3.11
CA ALA A 54 -1.40 3.04 2.77
C ALA A 54 -0.76 2.85 1.39
N ARG A 55 -1.14 3.69 0.42
CA ARG A 55 -0.56 3.74 -0.92
C ARG A 55 0.93 4.10 -0.87
N SER A 56 1.30 5.08 -0.07
CA SER A 56 2.70 5.49 0.13
C SER A 56 3.54 4.32 0.66
N ASN A 57 3.03 3.59 1.66
CA ASN A 57 3.68 2.41 2.20
C ASN A 57 3.86 1.30 1.16
N ALA A 58 2.81 1.03 0.36
CA ALA A 58 2.87 0.03 -0.71
C ALA A 58 3.91 0.40 -1.79
N LYS A 59 4.02 1.69 -2.14
CA LYS A 59 5.04 2.19 -3.08
C LYS A 59 6.45 2.04 -2.51
N ALA A 60 6.68 2.40 -1.25
CA ALA A 60 7.98 2.24 -0.61
C ALA A 60 8.42 0.76 -0.56
N ALA A 61 7.53 -0.15 -0.15
CA ALA A 61 7.81 -1.58 -0.13
C ALA A 61 8.09 -2.14 -1.54
N LYS A 62 7.41 -1.61 -2.56
CA LYS A 62 7.68 -1.95 -3.96
C LYS A 62 9.07 -1.50 -4.40
N GLU A 63 9.45 -0.26 -4.12
CA GLU A 63 10.76 0.29 -4.49
C GLU A 63 11.90 -0.50 -3.85
N GLU A 64 11.78 -0.84 -2.56
CA GLU A 64 12.75 -1.70 -1.87
C GLU A 64 12.87 -3.07 -2.54
N TYR A 65 11.75 -3.71 -2.83
CA TYR A 65 11.74 -5.03 -3.47
C TYR A 65 12.28 -5.00 -4.91
N GLU A 66 11.88 -4.01 -5.72
CA GLU A 66 12.39 -3.83 -7.08
C GLU A 66 13.89 -3.50 -7.09
N GLY A 67 14.36 -2.71 -6.11
CA GLY A 67 15.78 -2.43 -5.91
C GLY A 67 16.56 -3.71 -5.68
N ALA A 68 16.14 -4.53 -4.71
CA ALA A 68 16.79 -5.80 -4.41
C ALA A 68 16.74 -6.80 -5.59
N LEU A 69 15.64 -6.83 -6.36
CA LEU A 69 15.56 -7.64 -7.58
C LEU A 69 16.56 -7.18 -8.63
N ARG A 70 16.74 -5.86 -8.81
CA ARG A 70 17.71 -5.32 -9.79
C ARG A 70 19.15 -5.61 -9.37
N GLU A 71 19.46 -5.49 -8.08
CA GLU A 71 20.77 -5.90 -7.53
C GLU A 71 21.04 -7.38 -7.82
N GLU A 72 20.08 -8.27 -7.54
CA GLU A 72 20.24 -9.71 -7.77
C GLU A 72 20.40 -10.07 -9.26
N ILE A 73 19.61 -9.44 -10.14
CA ILE A 73 19.60 -9.77 -11.58
C ILE A 73 20.82 -9.18 -12.31
N PHE A 74 21.24 -7.96 -11.95
CA PHE A 74 22.23 -7.21 -12.71
C PHE A 74 23.56 -6.99 -11.96
N GLY A 75 23.64 -7.30 -10.66
CA GLY A 75 24.87 -7.30 -9.88
C GLY A 75 25.48 -5.92 -9.59
N PHE A 76 24.65 -4.88 -9.51
CA PHE A 76 25.08 -3.52 -9.11
C PHE A 76 25.20 -3.39 -7.59
#